data_AF-A0A932T3S1-F1
#
_entry.id   AF-A0A932T3S1-F1
#
_cell.length_a   1.000
_cell.length_b   1.000
_cell.length_c   1.000
_cell.angle_alpha   90.00
_cell.angle_beta   90.00
_cell.angle_gamma   90.00
#
_symmetry.space_group_name_H-M   'P 1'
#
loop_
_entity.id
_entity.type
_entity.pdbx_description
1 polymer ?
#
loop_
_entity_poly.entity_id
_entity_poly.type
_entity_poly.pdbx_seq_one_letter_code
_entity_poly.pdbx_strand_id
1 'polypeptide(L)'
;FAAPAAVIAISGFDIVYPRHFLVPMIFGYVAVGNQCVRGWQRGQAGRWAVAMLLAGFVGCNAVPVARLIAGGRSQDRAALFWIAEQTSGPVVTFSGDHDFRVEMVMVWFHGARNEPYFRSLGKSLKYVPKDAMRQEPDEGPAEGTEWRLLHSSSEWQAPPAAQIKDDRGIRYELVKTFPCSSISGWTWWVYHRSM
;
A
#
# COMPACT_ATOMS: atom_id res chain seq x y z
N PHE A 1 5.97 -25.61 -4.10
CA PHE A 1 6.96 -24.59 -4.52
C PHE A 1 7.42 -24.73 -5.97
N ALA A 2 7.43 -25.92 -6.58
CA ALA A 2 7.81 -26.08 -7.98
C ALA A 2 6.90 -25.34 -8.98
N ALA A 3 5.59 -25.24 -8.74
CA ALA A 3 4.66 -24.65 -9.70
C ALA A 3 4.93 -23.15 -10.01
N PRO A 4 5.08 -22.22 -9.05
CA PRO A 4 5.42 -20.84 -9.38
C PRO A 4 6.82 -20.68 -9.94
N ALA A 5 7.82 -21.40 -9.43
CA ALA A 5 9.19 -21.34 -9.95
C ALA A 5 9.28 -21.86 -11.39
N ALA A 6 8.55 -22.94 -11.70
CA ALA A 6 8.40 -23.46 -13.06
C ALA A 6 7.61 -22.49 -13.93
N VAL A 7 6.53 -21.89 -13.43
CA VAL A 7 5.79 -20.85 -14.16
C VAL A 7 6.71 -19.68 -14.48
N ILE A 8 7.49 -19.16 -13.52
CA ILE A 8 8.46 -18.07 -13.77
C ILE A 8 9.49 -18.48 -14.81
N ALA A 9 10.06 -19.69 -14.70
CA ALA A 9 11.05 -20.20 -15.63
C ALA A 9 10.50 -20.46 -17.04
N ILE A 10 9.22 -20.80 -17.18
CA ILE A 10 8.58 -21.18 -18.45
C ILE A 10 7.89 -20.00 -19.13
N SER A 11 7.23 -19.13 -18.36
CA SER A 11 6.36 -18.08 -18.90
C SER A 11 7.09 -16.80 -19.28
N GLY A 12 8.30 -16.58 -18.75
CA GLY A 12 9.02 -15.31 -18.94
C GLY A 12 8.28 -14.09 -18.38
N PHE A 13 7.37 -14.27 -17.41
CA PHE A 13 6.64 -13.14 -16.81
C PHE A 13 7.60 -12.19 -16.10
N ASP A 14 7.63 -10.93 -16.54
CA ASP A 14 8.41 -9.85 -15.92
C ASP A 14 7.86 -9.41 -14.55
N ILE A 15 6.61 -9.75 -14.21
CA ILE A 15 5.97 -9.28 -12.98
C ILE A 15 5.27 -10.44 -12.24
N VAL A 16 5.91 -10.90 -11.17
CA VAL A 16 5.36 -11.91 -10.27
C VAL A 16 4.86 -11.25 -8.98
N TYR A 17 3.54 -11.24 -8.80
CA TYR A 17 2.94 -10.71 -7.57
C TYR A 17 2.88 -11.78 -6.46
N PRO A 18 3.08 -11.41 -5.17
CA PRO A 18 2.95 -12.32 -4.05
C PRO A 18 1.63 -13.11 -4.02
N ARG A 19 0.53 -12.51 -4.52
CA ARG A 19 -0.79 -13.15 -4.59
C ARG A 19 -0.80 -14.45 -5.43
N HIS A 20 0.07 -14.56 -6.43
CA HIS A 20 0.17 -15.77 -7.25
C HIS A 20 0.68 -16.98 -6.45
N PHE A 21 1.33 -16.74 -5.32
CA PHE A 21 1.85 -17.79 -4.45
C PHE A 21 0.86 -18.22 -3.38
N LEU A 22 -0.27 -17.52 -3.16
CA LEU A 22 -1.20 -17.82 -2.07
C LEU A 22 -1.73 -19.25 -2.13
N VAL A 23 -2.23 -19.67 -3.31
CA VAL A 23 -2.80 -21.01 -3.48
C VAL A 23 -1.73 -22.11 -3.33
N PRO A 24 -0.59 -22.06 -4.05
CA PRO A 24 0.49 -23.04 -3.85
C PRO A 24 1.06 -23.06 -2.43
N MET A 25 1.06 -21.92 -1.73
CA MET A 25 1.56 -21.81 -0.37
C MET A 25 0.67 -22.56 0.63
N ILE A 26 -0.66 -22.48 0.50
CA ILE A 26 -1.60 -23.24 1.34
C ILE A 26 -1.33 -24.73 1.23
N PHE A 27 -1.23 -25.27 0.01
CA PHE A 27 -0.91 -26.69 -0.20
C PHE A 27 0.50 -27.05 0.28
N GLY A 28 1.45 -26.12 0.13
CA GLY A 28 2.80 -26.25 0.67
C GLY A 28 2.80 -26.43 2.19
N TYR A 29 2.02 -25.60 2.91
CA TYR A 29 1.90 -25.72 4.37
C TYR A 29 1.28 -27.03 4.82
N VAL A 30 0.24 -27.51 4.13
CA VAL A 30 -0.36 -28.82 4.44
C VAL A 30 0.66 -29.96 4.22
N ALA A 31 1.40 -29.92 3.10
CA ALA A 31 2.41 -30.92 2.81
C ALA A 31 3.55 -30.92 3.84
N VAL A 32 4.07 -29.74 4.20
CA VAL A 32 5.10 -29.60 5.25
C VAL A 32 4.57 -30.07 6.59
N GLY A 33 3.34 -29.68 6.97
CA GLY A 33 2.69 -30.13 8.20
C GLY A 33 2.61 -31.65 8.31
N ASN A 34 2.19 -32.32 7.22
CA ASN A 34 2.16 -33.78 7.16
C ASN A 34 3.55 -34.42 7.35
N GLN A 35 4.61 -33.82 6.79
CA GLN A 35 5.97 -34.32 7.02
C GLN A 35 6.45 -34.05 8.44
N CYS A 36 6.10 -32.91 9.04
CA CYS A 36 6.41 -32.63 10.44
C CYS A 36 5.76 -33.66 11.37
N VAL A 37 4.50 -34.04 11.15
CA VAL A 37 3.82 -35.09 11.93
C VAL A 37 4.56 -36.42 11.81
N ARG A 38 4.90 -36.85 10.59
CA ARG A 38 5.66 -38.09 10.36
C ARG A 38 7.04 -38.05 11.03
N GLY A 39 7.74 -36.92 10.94
CA GLY A 39 9.02 -36.71 11.61
C GLY A 39 8.91 -36.80 13.12
N TRP A 40 7.87 -36.18 13.69
CA TRP A 40 7.60 -36.20 15.13
C TRP A 40 7.36 -37.61 15.68
N GLN A 41 6.72 -38.47 14.89
CA GLN A 41 6.41 -39.86 15.26
C GLN A 41 7.61 -40.82 15.16
N ARG A 42 8.70 -40.46 14.46
CA ARG A 42 9.88 -41.31 14.24
C ARG A 42 10.87 -41.37 15.43
N GLY A 43 10.61 -40.65 16.52
CA GLY A 43 11.43 -40.65 17.73
C GLY A 43 12.07 -39.30 18.05
N GLN A 44 12.97 -39.28 19.05
CA GLN A 44 13.46 -38.04 19.66
C GLN A 44 14.20 -37.12 18.68
N ALA A 45 15.03 -37.66 17.79
CA ALA A 45 15.73 -36.88 16.78
C ALA A 45 14.77 -36.15 15.83
N GLY A 46 13.69 -36.82 15.41
CA GLY A 46 12.66 -36.24 14.55
C GLY A 46 11.89 -35.12 15.25
N ARG A 47 11.59 -35.27 16.55
CA ARG A 47 10.97 -34.22 17.36
C ARG A 47 11.83 -32.97 17.44
N TRP A 48 13.14 -33.13 17.68
CA TRP A 48 14.08 -32.01 17.70
C TRP A 48 14.17 -31.31 16.34
N ALA A 49 14.25 -32.06 15.25
CA ALA A 49 14.27 -31.48 13.91
C ALA A 49 13.02 -30.64 13.61
N VAL A 50 11.83 -31.15 13.97
CA VAL A 50 10.56 -30.42 13.81
C VAL A 50 10.51 -29.20 14.71
N ALA A 51 10.92 -29.30 15.98
CA ALA A 51 10.95 -28.18 16.91
C ALA A 51 11.87 -27.05 16.42
N MET A 52 13.07 -27.39 15.93
CA MET A 52 14.00 -26.42 15.35
C MET A 52 13.43 -25.76 14.10
N LEU A 53 12.78 -26.54 13.21
CA LEU A 53 12.12 -26.00 12.03
C LEU A 53 11.01 -24.99 12.39
N LEU A 54 10.16 -25.35 13.36
CA LEU A 54 9.09 -24.46 13.83
C LEU A 54 9.65 -23.22 14.52
N ALA A 55 10.66 -23.37 15.37
CA ALA A 55 11.32 -22.25 16.02
C ALA A 55 11.97 -21.30 15.00
N GLY A 56 12.65 -21.85 13.99
CA GLY A 56 13.20 -21.08 12.88
C GLY A 56 12.12 -20.36 12.07
N PHE A 57 11.01 -21.05 11.77
CA PHE A 57 9.88 -20.44 11.07
C PHE A 57 9.27 -19.27 11.87
N VAL A 58 9.02 -19.46 13.17
CA VAL A 58 8.51 -18.39 14.04
C VAL A 58 9.52 -17.24 14.13
N GLY A 59 10.81 -17.53 14.32
CA GLY A 59 11.86 -16.52 14.37
C GLY A 59 11.94 -15.68 13.10
N CYS A 60 11.92 -16.32 11.93
CA CYS A 60 11.94 -15.63 10.63
C CYS A 60 10.70 -14.75 10.40
N ASN A 61 9.53 -15.15 10.92
CA ASN A 61 8.29 -14.40 10.75
C ASN A 61 8.04 -13.36 11.85
N ALA A 62 8.72 -13.44 12.99
CA ALA A 62 8.51 -12.53 14.11
C ALA A 62 8.79 -11.07 13.74
N VAL A 63 9.85 -10.78 12.98
CA VAL A 63 10.20 -9.41 12.59
C VAL A 63 9.16 -8.77 11.67
N PRO A 64 8.75 -9.39 10.52
CA PRO A 64 7.68 -8.84 9.69
C PRO A 64 6.35 -8.69 10.44
N VAL A 65 6.01 -9.65 11.31
CA VAL A 65 4.78 -9.57 12.12
C VAL A 65 4.85 -8.41 13.12
N ALA A 66 5.99 -8.23 13.80
CA ALA A 66 6.18 -7.12 14.73
C ALA A 66 6.10 -5.77 14.00
N ARG A 67 6.70 -5.65 12.81
CA ARG A 67 6.59 -4.47 11.95
C ARG A 67 5.13 -4.21 11.55
N LEU A 68 4.41 -5.25 11.13
CA LEU A 68 2.99 -5.15 10.77
C LEU A 68 2.12 -4.70 11.96
N ILE A 69 2.40 -5.21 13.16
CA ILE A 69 1.70 -4.81 14.39
C ILE A 69 2.00 -3.34 14.72
N ALA A 70 3.26 -2.92 14.62
CA ALA A 70 3.67 -1.56 14.98
C ALA A 70 3.25 -0.51 13.94
N GLY A 71 3.44 -0.78 12.65
CA GLY A 71 3.19 0.15 11.56
C GLY A 71 1.81 0.02 10.91
N GLY A 72 1.08 -1.08 11.19
CA GLY A 72 -0.18 -1.38 10.53
C GLY A 72 -0.03 -1.76 9.05
N ARG A 73 -1.17 -2.04 8.41
CA ARG A 73 -1.21 -2.38 6.98
C ARG A 73 -0.98 -1.18 6.07
N SER A 74 -1.44 -0.01 6.45
CA SER A 74 -1.26 1.25 5.72
C SER A 74 -1.57 2.41 6.65
N GLN A 75 -1.02 3.57 6.31
CA GLN A 75 -1.31 4.84 6.99
C GLN A 75 -2.13 5.78 6.11
N ASP A 76 -2.89 5.23 5.16
CA ASP A 76 -3.80 5.93 4.26
C ASP A 76 -4.85 6.78 5.00
N ARG A 77 -5.46 6.25 6.06
CA ARG A 77 -6.38 7.05 6.89
C ARG A 77 -5.70 8.25 7.53
N ALA A 78 -4.49 8.03 8.06
CA ALA A 78 -3.71 9.09 8.69
C ALA A 78 -3.28 10.15 7.65
N ALA A 79 -2.92 9.72 6.44
CA ALA A 79 -2.64 10.62 5.33
C ALA A 79 -3.83 11.50 5.00
N LEU A 80 -5.03 10.92 4.84
CA LEU A 80 -6.23 11.68 4.51
C LEU A 80 -6.62 12.69 5.62
N PHE A 81 -6.52 12.28 6.88
CA PHE A 81 -6.83 13.16 8.02
C PHE A 81 -5.85 14.33 8.09
N TRP A 82 -4.56 14.03 7.93
CA TRP A 82 -3.52 15.04 7.89
C TRP A 82 -3.74 16.05 6.73
N ILE A 83 -4.05 15.58 5.52
CA ILE A 83 -4.36 16.44 4.37
C ILE A 83 -5.56 17.34 4.68
N ALA A 84 -6.63 16.79 5.27
CA ALA A 84 -7.82 17.57 5.60
C ALA A 84 -7.54 18.68 6.65
N GLU A 85 -6.68 18.39 7.64
CA GLU A 85 -6.24 19.35 8.64
C GLU A 85 -5.31 20.43 8.07
N GLN A 86 -4.45 20.08 7.10
CA GLN A 86 -3.54 21.03 6.45
C GLN A 86 -4.22 21.88 5.38
N THR A 87 -5.40 21.46 4.89
CA THR A 87 -6.15 22.22 3.89
C THR A 87 -6.85 23.41 4.53
N SER A 88 -6.61 24.62 4.06
CA SER A 88 -7.27 25.83 4.58
C SER A 88 -8.71 25.98 4.09
N GLY A 89 -8.98 25.67 2.82
CA GLY A 89 -10.28 25.81 2.17
C GLY A 89 -11.31 24.75 2.59
N PRO A 90 -12.62 24.97 2.31
CA PRO A 90 -13.67 24.03 2.65
C PRO A 90 -13.67 22.76 1.78
N VAL A 91 -12.94 22.74 0.68
CA VAL A 91 -12.85 21.60 -0.24
C VAL A 91 -11.41 21.11 -0.31
N VAL A 92 -11.17 19.88 0.12
CA VAL A 92 -9.89 19.20 0.02
C VAL A 92 -9.79 18.57 -1.37
N THR A 93 -8.99 19.17 -2.25
CA THR A 93 -8.81 18.67 -3.62
C THR A 93 -7.52 17.88 -3.74
N PHE A 94 -7.61 16.67 -4.28
CA PHE A 94 -6.42 15.85 -4.50
C PHE A 94 -6.50 15.02 -5.79
N SER A 95 -5.33 14.82 -6.40
CA SER A 95 -5.13 13.95 -7.56
C SER A 95 -4.12 12.86 -7.21
N GLY A 96 -3.90 11.88 -8.08
CA GLY A 96 -2.86 10.89 -7.86
C GLY A 96 -2.22 10.29 -9.11
N ASP A 97 -1.33 9.34 -8.88
CA ASP A 97 -0.66 8.53 -9.89
C ASP A 97 -1.52 7.40 -10.45
N HIS A 98 -2.56 6.98 -9.73
CA HIS A 98 -3.49 5.93 -10.16
C HIS A 98 -4.93 6.21 -9.75
N ASP A 99 -5.73 6.76 -10.68
CA ASP A 99 -7.08 7.27 -10.43
C ASP A 99 -7.96 6.32 -9.62
N PHE A 100 -8.15 5.09 -10.14
CA PHE A 100 -8.99 4.10 -9.48
C PHE A 100 -8.57 3.83 -8.03
N ARG A 101 -7.27 3.71 -7.73
CA ARG A 101 -6.84 3.34 -6.39
C ARG A 101 -6.91 4.52 -5.43
N VAL A 102 -6.44 5.69 -5.85
CA VAL A 102 -6.42 6.87 -4.99
C VAL A 102 -7.85 7.27 -4.65
N GLU A 103 -8.75 7.31 -5.63
CA GLU A 103 -10.17 7.60 -5.39
C GLU A 103 -10.82 6.55 -4.47
N MET A 104 -10.64 5.26 -4.78
CA MET A 104 -11.27 4.19 -4.01
C MET A 104 -10.80 4.17 -2.55
N VAL A 105 -9.49 4.34 -2.30
CA VAL A 105 -8.95 4.33 -0.94
C VAL A 105 -9.33 5.61 -0.19
N MET A 106 -9.08 6.78 -0.78
CA MET A 106 -9.19 8.05 -0.06
C MET A 106 -10.63 8.56 0.01
N VAL A 107 -11.39 8.52 -1.07
CA VAL A 107 -12.77 9.03 -1.10
C VAL A 107 -13.74 7.93 -0.69
N TRP A 108 -13.74 6.80 -1.38
CA TRP A 108 -14.79 5.81 -1.19
C TRP A 108 -14.65 5.05 0.13
N PHE A 109 -13.44 4.58 0.47
CA PHE A 109 -13.25 3.81 1.69
C PHE A 109 -13.09 4.68 2.93
N HIS A 110 -12.11 5.59 2.95
CA HIS A 110 -11.87 6.43 4.14
C HIS A 110 -12.78 7.66 4.19
N GLY A 111 -13.00 8.34 3.07
CA GLY A 111 -13.88 9.51 2.99
C GLY A 111 -15.30 9.18 3.43
N ALA A 112 -15.94 8.20 2.79
CA ALA A 112 -17.33 7.83 3.10
C ALA A 112 -17.47 7.29 4.54
N ARG A 113 -16.52 6.48 5.01
CA ARG A 113 -16.57 5.92 6.38
C ARG A 113 -16.34 6.96 7.48
N ASN A 114 -15.66 8.06 7.17
CA ASN A 114 -15.34 9.12 8.13
C ASN A 114 -16.01 10.46 7.75
N GLU A 115 -17.11 10.45 6.99
CA GLU A 115 -17.85 11.66 6.61
C GLU A 115 -18.20 12.57 7.80
N PRO A 116 -18.64 12.04 8.97
CA PRO A 116 -18.94 12.89 10.12
C PRO A 116 -17.71 13.68 10.63
N TYR A 117 -16.51 13.09 10.52
CA TYR A 117 -15.27 13.76 10.88
C TYR A 117 -14.99 14.94 9.96
N PHE A 118 -15.00 14.73 8.64
CA PHE A 118 -14.73 15.80 7.68
C PHE A 118 -15.78 16.90 7.74
N ARG A 119 -17.05 16.52 7.92
CA ARG A 119 -18.14 17.47 8.12
C ARG A 119 -17.97 18.32 9.38
N SER A 120 -17.48 17.73 10.48
CA SER A 120 -17.18 18.48 11.71
C SER A 120 -16.07 19.53 11.53
N LEU A 121 -15.17 19.31 10.56
CA LEU A 121 -14.15 20.28 10.16
C LEU A 121 -14.64 21.30 9.12
N GLY A 122 -15.91 21.20 8.67
CA GLY A 122 -16.44 22.01 7.57
C GLY A 122 -15.76 21.70 6.23
N LYS A 123 -15.25 20.47 6.05
CA LYS A 123 -14.52 20.03 4.86
C LYS A 123 -15.33 19.05 4.03
N SER A 124 -15.18 19.11 2.72
CA SER A 124 -15.56 18.06 1.77
C SER A 124 -14.33 17.56 1.01
N LEU A 125 -14.37 16.30 0.58
CA LEU A 125 -13.28 15.68 -0.18
C LEU A 125 -13.66 15.66 -1.67
N LYS A 126 -12.75 16.08 -2.55
CA LYS A 126 -12.92 16.00 -4.00
C LYS A 126 -11.68 15.40 -4.64
N TYR A 127 -11.83 14.18 -5.17
CA TYR A 127 -10.84 13.59 -6.06
C TYR A 127 -10.96 14.22 -7.46
N VAL A 128 -9.84 14.53 -8.09
CA VAL A 128 -9.79 14.98 -9.49
C VAL A 128 -9.01 13.97 -10.31
N PRO A 129 -9.68 13.20 -11.20
CA PRO A 129 -9.01 12.20 -12.02
C PRO A 129 -8.09 12.85 -13.05
N LYS A 130 -7.11 12.08 -13.52
CA LYS A 130 -6.08 12.58 -14.44
C LYS A 130 -6.65 13.18 -15.72
N ASP A 131 -7.74 12.63 -16.25
CA ASP A 131 -8.37 13.14 -17.47
C ASP A 131 -9.07 14.50 -17.23
N ALA A 132 -9.72 14.69 -16.08
CA ALA A 132 -10.32 15.98 -15.71
C ALA A 132 -9.26 17.06 -15.44
N MET A 133 -8.04 16.66 -15.06
CA MET A 133 -6.92 17.59 -14.97
C MET A 133 -6.47 18.12 -16.33
N ARG A 134 -6.73 17.40 -17.43
CA ARG A 134 -6.29 17.74 -18.80
C ARG A 134 -7.31 18.56 -19.59
N GLN A 135 -8.58 18.46 -19.24
CA GLN A 135 -9.65 19.16 -19.94
C GLN A 135 -9.68 20.65 -19.56
N GLU A 136 -10.39 21.44 -20.39
CA GLU A 136 -10.61 22.88 -20.23
C GLU A 136 -11.14 23.24 -18.81
N PRO A 137 -11.01 24.50 -18.36
CA PRO A 137 -11.14 24.93 -16.96
C PRO A 137 -12.46 24.58 -16.23
N ASP A 138 -13.49 24.13 -16.94
CA ASP A 138 -14.82 23.85 -16.37
C ASP A 138 -14.88 22.56 -15.54
N GLU A 139 -13.96 21.61 -15.72
CA GLU A 139 -13.99 20.32 -14.99
C GLU A 139 -12.94 20.21 -13.85
N GLY A 140 -11.83 20.96 -13.95
CA GLY A 140 -10.72 20.92 -12.99
C GLY A 140 -10.20 22.32 -12.63
N PRO A 141 -9.58 22.52 -11.45
CA PRO A 141 -9.05 23.83 -11.11
C PRO A 141 -7.97 24.24 -12.12
N ALA A 142 -8.03 25.48 -12.63
CA ALA A 142 -7.03 26.01 -13.56
C ALA A 142 -5.60 25.97 -12.97
N GLU A 143 -5.51 26.00 -11.65
CA GLU A 143 -4.31 25.94 -10.82
C GLU A 143 -3.92 24.51 -10.39
N GLY A 144 -4.66 23.49 -10.82
CA GLY A 144 -4.49 22.09 -10.40
C GLY A 144 -5.08 21.80 -9.02
N THR A 145 -4.93 20.55 -8.56
CA THR A 145 -5.34 20.19 -7.20
C THR A 145 -4.36 20.74 -6.17
N GLU A 146 -4.82 20.96 -4.94
CA GLU A 146 -3.95 21.38 -3.85
C GLU A 146 -2.95 20.29 -3.47
N TRP A 147 -3.41 19.02 -3.49
CA TRP A 147 -2.62 17.88 -3.10
C TRP A 147 -2.43 16.89 -4.24
N ARG A 148 -1.29 16.20 -4.26
CA ARG A 148 -1.01 15.11 -5.18
C ARG A 148 -0.48 13.91 -4.42
N LEU A 149 -1.12 12.76 -4.62
CA LEU A 149 -0.87 11.53 -3.88
C LEU A 149 -0.20 10.50 -4.78
N LEU A 150 1.01 10.10 -4.40
CA LEU A 150 1.71 9.01 -5.04
C LEU A 150 1.80 7.84 -4.06
N HIS A 151 1.89 6.63 -4.59
CA HIS A 151 1.92 5.44 -3.76
C HIS A 151 2.81 4.34 -4.33
N SER A 152 3.35 3.51 -3.43
CA SER A 152 4.06 2.29 -3.81
C SER A 152 3.80 1.15 -2.84
N SER A 153 3.69 -0.06 -3.38
CA SER A 153 3.61 -1.29 -2.61
C SER A 153 4.99 -1.81 -2.18
N SER A 154 6.07 -1.16 -2.64
CA SER A 154 7.43 -1.52 -2.25
C SER A 154 7.85 -0.71 -1.03
N GLU A 155 8.06 -1.39 0.10
CA GLU A 155 8.63 -0.80 1.33
C GLU A 155 10.00 -0.15 1.08
N TRP A 156 10.74 -0.65 0.08
CA TRP A 156 12.12 -0.25 -0.22
C TRP A 156 12.22 0.86 -1.27
N GLN A 157 11.10 1.28 -1.87
CA GLN A 157 11.14 2.35 -2.85
C GLN A 157 11.25 3.70 -2.14
N ALA A 158 12.33 4.42 -2.42
CA ALA A 158 12.46 5.81 -2.01
C ALA A 158 11.35 6.66 -2.65
N PRO A 159 10.94 7.78 -2.02
CA PRO A 159 10.06 8.74 -2.67
C PRO A 159 10.64 9.14 -4.05
N PRO A 160 9.81 9.27 -5.10
CA PRO A 160 10.29 9.50 -6.47
C PRO A 160 11.27 10.68 -6.59
N ALA A 161 10.89 11.85 -6.09
CA ALA A 161 11.70 13.06 -6.06
C ALA A 161 11.13 14.01 -4.99
N ALA A 162 11.95 14.93 -4.46
CA ALA A 162 11.46 15.95 -3.52
C ALA A 162 10.44 16.90 -4.18
N GLN A 163 10.53 17.05 -5.50
CA GLN A 163 9.61 17.84 -6.32
C GLN A 163 9.17 17.03 -7.54
N ILE A 164 7.90 17.15 -7.88
CA ILE A 164 7.32 16.55 -9.08
C ILE A 164 6.55 17.60 -9.88
N LYS A 165 6.29 17.29 -11.14
CA LYS A 165 5.36 18.05 -11.98
C LYS A 165 4.24 17.13 -12.46
N ASP A 166 3.04 17.65 -12.57
CA ASP A 166 1.98 16.96 -13.31
C ASP A 166 2.09 17.20 -14.82
N ASP A 167 1.18 16.61 -15.59
CA ASP A 167 1.15 16.72 -17.05
C ASP A 167 0.97 18.17 -17.55
N ARG A 168 0.51 19.10 -16.68
CA ARG A 168 0.34 20.54 -16.98
C ARG A 168 1.54 21.38 -16.53
N GLY A 169 2.57 20.74 -15.98
CA GLY A 169 3.77 21.42 -15.48
C GLY A 169 3.59 22.07 -14.11
N ILE A 170 2.47 21.85 -13.42
CA ILE A 170 2.22 22.35 -12.07
C ILE A 170 3.15 21.61 -11.12
N ARG A 171 3.84 22.37 -10.27
CA ARG A 171 4.87 21.84 -9.37
C ARG A 171 4.25 21.45 -8.04
N TYR A 172 4.71 20.34 -7.51
CA TYR A 172 4.37 19.88 -6.18
C TYR A 172 5.61 19.46 -5.41
N GLU A 173 5.61 19.72 -4.11
CA GLU A 173 6.68 19.42 -3.18
C GLU A 173 6.27 18.33 -2.21
N LEU A 174 7.16 17.36 -1.97
CA LEU A 174 6.94 16.31 -1.00
C LEU A 174 6.95 16.91 0.40
N VAL A 175 5.80 16.88 1.08
CA VAL A 175 5.66 17.43 2.43
C VAL A 175 5.51 16.36 3.50
N LYS A 176 5.04 15.16 3.14
CA LYS A 176 4.86 14.08 4.11
C LYS A 176 4.92 12.70 3.48
N THR A 177 5.51 11.75 4.21
CA THR A 177 5.51 10.33 3.87
C THR A 177 4.77 9.54 4.95
N PHE A 178 3.86 8.68 4.53
CA PHE A 178 3.10 7.77 5.37
C PHE A 178 3.49 6.33 5.00
N PRO A 179 4.48 5.75 5.69
CA PRO A 179 5.07 4.47 5.31
C PRO A 179 4.12 3.30 5.57
N CYS A 180 4.31 2.23 4.79
CA CYS A 180 3.69 0.93 5.00
C CYS A 180 4.73 -0.11 5.44
N SER A 181 4.31 -1.05 6.29
CA SER A 181 5.14 -2.14 6.81
C SER A 181 4.76 -3.53 6.26
N SER A 182 3.84 -3.58 5.29
CA SER A 182 3.18 -4.80 4.83
C SER A 182 3.33 -5.00 3.33
N ILE A 183 3.50 -6.27 2.93
CA ILE A 183 3.46 -6.72 1.52
C ILE A 183 2.13 -6.43 0.80
N SER A 184 1.08 -6.07 1.54
CA SER A 184 -0.26 -5.83 1.02
C SER A 184 -0.70 -4.36 1.07
N GLY A 185 0.13 -3.50 1.65
CA GLY A 185 -0.21 -2.09 1.83
C GLY A 185 0.58 -1.17 0.93
N TRP A 186 0.40 0.13 1.15
CA TRP A 186 0.96 1.17 0.31
C TRP A 186 1.60 2.24 1.17
N THR A 187 2.85 2.56 0.86
CA THR A 187 3.47 3.82 1.30
C THR A 187 2.83 4.94 0.50
N TRP A 188 2.38 5.99 1.18
CA TRP A 188 1.82 7.18 0.55
C TRP A 188 2.79 8.35 0.68
N TRP A 189 3.03 9.01 -0.45
CA TRP A 189 3.78 10.25 -0.53
C TRP A 189 2.82 11.37 -0.84
N VAL A 190 2.74 12.33 0.07
CA VAL A 190 1.83 13.46 -0.03
C VAL A 190 2.63 14.66 -0.49
N TYR A 191 2.26 15.16 -1.66
CA TYR A 191 2.82 16.36 -2.24
C TYR A 191 1.80 17.50 -2.15
N HIS A 192 2.30 18.70 -1.85
CA HIS A 192 1.52 19.94 -1.84
C HIS A 192 1.94 20.82 -3.01
N ARG A 193 0.99 21.53 -3.62
CA ARG A 193 1.26 22.42 -4.74
C ARG A 193 2.18 23.57 -4.30
N SER A 194 3.32 23.72 -4.97
CA SER A 194 4.21 24.87 -4.76
C SER A 194 3.52 26.15 -5.27
N MET A 195 3.68 27.26 -4.54
CA MET A 195 3.29 28.60 -5.01
C MET A 195 4.14 29.06 -6.20
#